data_AF-A0A350T6W8-F1
#
_entry.id   AF-A0A350T6W8-F1
#
_cell.length_a   1.000
_cell.length_b   1.000
_cell.length_c   1.000
_cell.angle_alpha   90.00
_cell.angle_beta   90.00
_cell.angle_gamma   90.00
#
_symmetry.space_group_name_H-M   'P 1'
#
loop_
_entity.id
_entity.type
_entity.pdbx_description
1 polymer ?
#
loop_
_entity_poly.entity_id
_entity_poly.type
_entity_poly.pdbx_seq_one_letter_code
_entity_poly.pdbx_strand_id
1 'polypeptide(L)'
;MDTRHDIGHAPDMIQIDKVLGLEERKGYRDDAASNGIARFVGERVARLLRIADADERGRIQDLEALLAEYSSVPAANRPAVIAEARRILGDLQRPPVAESSSPATEAQPRTSRSTASPPARVAKPGSGKASPVRIASLADSVRLLPAVAEGRAKLLAQLGVETVGDLVHLYPRRYIDYGNVQPIASSLFGRMTTIQGVVSSIEKLALIHISQPTRPY
;
A
#
# COMPACT_ATOMS: atom_id res chain seq x y z
N MET A 1 -10.79 18.18 -20.57
CA MET A 1 -10.77 19.07 -19.39
C MET A 1 -11.64 18.33 -18.38
N ASP A 2 -11.16 17.56 -17.40
CA ASP A 2 -9.93 17.55 -16.62
C ASP A 2 -9.66 16.13 -16.12
N THR A 3 -8.43 15.64 -16.23
CA THR A 3 -8.02 14.33 -15.64
C THR A 3 -6.64 14.44 -14.97
N ARG A 4 -6.20 15.67 -14.68
CA ARG A 4 -4.87 15.96 -14.11
C ARG A 4 -4.84 16.11 -12.58
N HIS A 5 -5.99 16.14 -11.91
CA HIS A 5 -6.05 16.34 -10.45
C HIS A 5 -5.80 15.06 -9.63
N ASP A 6 -5.98 13.86 -10.21
CA ASP A 6 -6.07 12.61 -9.43
C ASP A 6 -4.74 12.12 -8.81
N ILE A 7 -3.59 12.45 -9.40
CA ILE A 7 -2.32 11.80 -9.05
C ILE A 7 -1.56 12.52 -7.91
N GLY A 8 -1.84 13.80 -7.68
CA GLY A 8 -1.09 14.62 -6.72
C GLY A 8 -1.56 14.49 -5.27
N HIS A 9 -2.88 14.33 -5.05
CA HIS A 9 -3.50 14.40 -3.72
C HIS A 9 -3.54 13.05 -2.99
N ALA A 10 -3.71 11.96 -3.75
CA ALA A 10 -3.89 10.62 -3.23
C ALA A 10 -2.83 10.15 -2.21
N PRO A 11 -1.51 10.34 -2.42
CA PRO A 11 -0.52 9.77 -1.49
C PRO A 11 -0.54 10.44 -0.11
N ASP A 12 -0.73 11.75 -0.05
CA ASP A 12 -0.74 12.50 1.21
C ASP A 12 -2.02 12.21 2.02
N MET A 13 -3.17 12.10 1.34
CA MET A 13 -4.44 11.70 1.97
C MET A 13 -4.39 10.28 2.54
N ILE A 14 -3.86 9.31 1.79
CA ILE A 14 -3.70 7.92 2.26
C ILE A 14 -2.78 7.86 3.48
N GLN A 15 -1.75 8.68 3.53
CA GLN A 15 -0.84 8.71 4.68
C GLN A 15 -1.50 9.31 5.94
N ILE A 16 -2.34 10.33 5.78
CA ILE A 16 -3.13 10.90 6.89
C ILE A 16 -4.08 9.83 7.45
N ASP A 17 -4.83 9.13 6.59
CA ASP A 17 -5.73 8.05 7.04
C ASP A 17 -5.00 6.94 7.82
N LYS A 18 -3.83 6.53 7.32
CA LYS A 18 -3.00 5.51 7.98
C LYS A 18 -2.56 5.94 9.39
N VAL A 19 -2.20 7.20 9.59
CA VAL A 19 -1.81 7.70 10.91
C VAL A 19 -3.01 7.76 11.85
N LEU A 20 -4.17 8.21 11.36
CA LEU A 20 -5.41 8.17 12.14
C LEU A 20 -5.79 6.74 12.56
N GLY A 21 -5.57 5.74 11.69
CA GLY A 21 -5.76 4.32 12.05
C GLY A 21 -4.68 3.71 12.93
N LEU A 22 -3.48 4.26 12.95
CA LEU A 22 -2.47 3.87 13.93
C LEU A 22 -2.85 4.41 15.32
N GLU A 23 -3.39 5.62 15.37
CA GLU A 23 -3.80 6.30 16.59
C GLU A 23 -4.97 5.61 17.29
N GLU A 24 -5.98 5.21 16.52
CA GLU A 24 -7.10 4.38 17.00
C GLU A 24 -6.61 3.06 17.63
N ARG A 25 -5.67 2.38 16.98
CA ARG A 25 -5.09 1.13 17.50
C ARG A 25 -4.20 1.33 18.72
N LYS A 26 -3.56 2.50 18.84
CA LYS A 26 -2.69 2.85 19.96
C LYS A 26 -3.44 3.47 21.16
N GLY A 27 -4.76 3.67 21.05
CA GLY A 27 -5.59 4.21 22.12
C GLY A 27 -5.50 5.74 22.26
N TYR A 28 -5.40 6.47 21.15
CA TYR A 28 -5.53 7.93 21.11
C TYR A 28 -4.49 8.69 21.95
N ARG A 29 -3.22 8.28 21.89
CA ARG A 29 -2.11 8.80 22.72
C ARG A 29 -1.33 9.98 22.14
N ASP A 30 -1.66 10.44 20.93
CA ASP A 30 -0.92 11.42 20.12
C ASP A 30 0.53 10.99 19.81
N ASP A 31 0.74 9.68 19.66
CA ASP A 31 2.04 9.03 19.42
C ASP A 31 2.06 8.26 18.08
N ALA A 32 1.06 8.48 17.23
CA ALA A 32 0.99 7.84 15.92
C ALA A 32 2.02 8.41 14.92
N ALA A 33 2.65 9.54 15.21
CA ALA A 33 3.72 10.14 14.40
C ALA A 33 4.85 10.63 15.30
N SER A 34 6.09 10.60 14.79
CA SER A 34 7.32 10.92 15.56
C SER A 34 7.33 12.29 16.24
N ASN A 35 6.44 13.21 15.82
CA ASN A 35 6.31 14.57 16.35
C ASN A 35 4.83 14.94 16.62
N GLY A 36 3.95 13.95 16.85
CA GLY A 36 2.52 14.17 17.06
C GLY A 36 1.71 14.34 15.76
N ILE A 37 0.38 14.20 15.87
CA ILE A 37 -0.53 14.19 14.71
C ILE A 37 -0.63 15.57 14.07
N ALA A 38 -0.70 16.64 14.87
CA ALA A 38 -0.82 18.02 14.38
C ALA A 38 0.31 18.38 13.40
N ARG A 39 1.57 18.08 13.75
CA ARG A 39 2.71 18.38 12.89
C ARG A 39 2.71 17.51 11.62
N PHE A 40 2.44 16.21 11.77
CA PHE A 40 2.41 15.27 10.65
C PHE A 40 1.38 15.66 9.59
N VAL A 41 0.20 16.11 10.04
CA VAL A 41 -0.91 16.57 9.21
C VAL A 41 -0.58 17.92 8.59
N GLY A 42 -0.09 18.90 9.36
CA GLY A 42 0.25 20.24 8.84
C GLY A 42 1.28 20.19 7.71
N GLU A 43 2.32 19.36 7.81
CA GLU A 43 3.33 19.19 6.75
C GLU A 43 2.73 18.63 5.43
N ARG A 44 1.65 17.87 5.52
CA ARG A 44 0.94 17.26 4.38
C ARG A 44 -0.14 18.17 3.84
N VAL A 45 -0.90 18.83 4.72
CA VAL A 45 -1.87 19.87 4.37
C VAL A 45 -1.19 20.96 3.54
N ALA A 46 -0.01 21.43 3.96
CA ALA A 46 0.75 22.43 3.21
C ALA A 46 1.10 21.99 1.78
N ARG A 47 1.26 20.68 1.52
CA ARG A 47 1.45 20.15 0.16
C ARG A 47 0.13 20.03 -0.59
N LEU A 48 -0.91 19.52 0.06
CA LEU A 48 -2.25 19.37 -0.52
C LEU A 48 -2.81 20.73 -0.96
N LEU A 49 -2.65 21.78 -0.17
CA LEU A 49 -3.11 23.14 -0.52
C LEU A 49 -2.46 23.73 -1.78
N ARG A 50 -1.25 23.27 -2.16
CA ARG A 50 -0.54 23.75 -3.37
C ARG A 50 -1.15 23.26 -4.67
N ILE A 51 -1.80 22.10 -4.62
CA ILE A 51 -2.35 21.41 -5.78
C ILE A 51 -3.88 21.42 -5.79
N ALA A 52 -4.53 21.73 -4.66
CA ALA A 52 -5.96 21.54 -4.47
C ALA A 52 -6.80 22.63 -5.13
N ASP A 53 -8.02 22.27 -5.51
CA ASP A 53 -9.05 23.19 -6.01
C ASP A 53 -9.72 24.01 -4.89
N ALA A 54 -10.51 25.02 -5.24
CA ALA A 54 -11.14 25.91 -4.26
C ALA A 54 -12.04 25.16 -3.25
N ASP A 55 -12.83 24.21 -3.73
CA ASP A 55 -13.73 23.39 -2.89
C ASP A 55 -12.97 22.43 -1.97
N GLU A 56 -11.85 21.89 -2.45
CA GLU A 56 -11.00 20.98 -1.69
C GLU A 56 -10.18 21.72 -0.63
N ARG A 57 -9.69 22.93 -0.95
CA ARG A 57 -8.92 23.77 -0.03
C ARG A 57 -9.67 24.06 1.26
N GLY A 58 -10.99 24.33 1.17
CA GLY A 58 -11.82 24.54 2.37
C GLY A 58 -11.82 23.31 3.27
N ARG A 59 -12.11 22.13 2.72
CA ARG A 59 -12.12 20.87 3.48
C ARG A 59 -10.75 20.49 4.04
N ILE A 60 -9.67 20.79 3.31
CA ILE A 60 -8.29 20.55 3.76
C ILE A 60 -7.95 21.48 4.94
N GLN A 61 -8.41 22.73 4.94
CA GLN A 61 -8.24 23.66 6.06
C GLN A 61 -9.08 23.24 7.28
N ASP A 62 -10.30 22.76 7.08
CA ASP A 62 -11.14 22.23 8.16
C ASP A 62 -10.46 21.03 8.85
N LEU A 63 -9.83 20.14 8.07
CA LEU A 63 -9.06 19.01 8.58
C LEU A 63 -7.84 19.46 9.40
N GLU A 64 -7.14 20.51 8.96
CA GLU A 64 -6.01 21.08 9.68
C GLU A 64 -6.44 21.70 11.01
N ALA A 65 -7.50 22.52 11.00
CA ALA A 65 -8.03 23.16 12.19
C ALA A 65 -8.47 22.10 13.23
N LEU A 66 -9.17 21.06 12.79
CA LEU A 66 -9.64 19.98 13.65
C LEU A 66 -8.48 19.20 14.32
N LEU A 67 -7.38 18.97 13.60
CA LEU A 67 -6.25 18.17 14.09
C LEU A 67 -5.13 19.01 14.74
N ALA A 68 -5.12 20.33 14.55
CA ALA A 68 -4.18 21.24 15.21
C ALA A 68 -4.35 21.22 16.74
N GLU A 69 -5.58 21.10 17.23
CA GLU A 69 -5.92 21.08 18.65
C GLU A 69 -5.99 19.67 19.24
N TYR A 70 -5.69 18.63 18.46
CA TYR A 70 -5.82 17.23 18.89
C TYR A 70 -5.01 16.88 20.15
N SER A 71 -3.83 17.49 20.32
CA SER A 71 -2.95 17.25 21.47
C SER A 71 -3.52 17.82 22.78
N SER A 72 -4.32 18.90 22.72
CA SER A 72 -4.94 19.55 23.88
C SER A 72 -6.32 18.96 24.23
N VAL A 73 -6.92 18.17 23.34
CA VAL A 73 -8.20 17.50 23.56
C VAL A 73 -8.03 16.32 24.55
N PRO A 74 -8.92 16.18 25.56
CA PRO A 74 -8.93 15.05 26.47
C PRO A 74 -9.12 13.71 25.74
N ALA A 75 -8.47 12.65 26.22
CA ALA A 75 -8.49 11.33 25.59
C ALA A 75 -9.91 10.76 25.35
N ALA A 76 -10.89 11.13 26.17
CA ALA A 76 -12.29 10.73 25.99
C ALA A 76 -12.95 11.31 24.73
N ASN A 77 -12.50 12.48 24.26
CA ASN A 77 -13.06 13.19 23.12
C ASN A 77 -12.26 12.95 21.82
N ARG A 78 -11.02 12.47 21.92
CA ARG A 78 -10.16 12.12 20.78
C ARG A 78 -10.80 11.15 19.77
N PRO A 79 -11.58 10.12 20.17
CA PRO A 79 -12.26 9.26 19.21
C PRO A 79 -13.21 10.01 18.28
N ALA A 80 -13.96 10.97 18.82
CA ALA A 80 -14.91 11.78 18.04
C ALA A 80 -14.16 12.68 17.04
N VAL A 81 -13.03 13.26 17.46
CA VAL A 81 -12.18 14.08 16.59
C VAL A 81 -11.60 13.25 15.43
N ILE A 82 -11.12 12.03 15.70
CA ILE A 82 -10.61 11.15 14.63
C ILE A 82 -11.72 10.70 13.69
N ALA A 83 -12.91 10.39 14.21
CA ALA A 83 -14.06 10.01 13.39
C ALA A 83 -14.44 11.14 12.42
N GLU A 84 -14.47 12.39 12.91
CA GLU A 84 -14.77 13.56 12.09
C GLU A 84 -13.66 13.85 11.07
N ALA A 85 -12.38 13.72 11.46
CA ALA A 85 -11.26 13.86 10.54
C ALA A 85 -11.31 12.85 9.39
N ARG A 86 -11.70 11.60 9.68
CA ARG A 86 -11.92 10.58 8.65
C ARG A 86 -13.12 10.87 7.76
N ARG A 87 -14.18 11.47 8.29
CA ARG A 87 -15.34 11.89 7.51
C ARG A 87 -14.93 12.94 6.47
N ILE A 88 -14.21 13.98 6.89
CA ILE A 88 -13.68 15.02 5.99
C ILE A 88 -12.77 14.41 4.92
N LEU A 89 -11.89 13.47 5.31
CA LEU A 89 -11.00 12.80 4.37
C LEU A 89 -11.77 11.91 3.38
N GLY A 90 -12.84 11.27 3.80
CA GLY A 90 -13.75 10.49 2.93
C GLY A 90 -14.50 11.38 1.95
N ASP A 91 -14.97 12.55 2.38
CA ASP A 91 -15.63 13.54 1.53
C ASP A 91 -14.68 14.15 0.50
N LEU A 92 -13.38 14.23 0.80
CA LEU A 92 -12.34 14.60 -0.16
C LEU A 92 -12.04 13.49 -1.19
N GLN A 93 -12.27 12.22 -0.85
CA GLN A 93 -12.07 11.09 -1.77
C GLN A 93 -13.32 10.76 -2.60
N ARG A 94 -14.49 11.26 -2.20
CA ARG A 94 -15.77 10.96 -2.85
C ARG A 94 -16.03 11.97 -3.98
N PRO A 95 -16.18 11.51 -5.24
CA PRO A 95 -16.61 12.40 -6.32
C PRO A 95 -18.00 12.96 -6.01
N PRO A 96 -18.33 14.19 -6.45
CA PRO A 96 -19.57 14.89 -6.11
C PRO A 96 -20.77 14.29 -6.86
N VAL A 97 -21.19 13.08 -6.45
CA VAL A 97 -22.53 12.57 -6.75
C VAL A 97 -23.03 11.83 -5.52
N ALA A 98 -24.22 12.22 -5.07
CA ALA A 98 -24.99 11.74 -3.93
C ALA A 98 -24.69 12.43 -2.59
N GLU A 99 -25.26 13.64 -2.48
CA GLU A 99 -25.84 14.10 -1.24
C GLU A 99 -26.86 13.07 -0.69
N SER A 100 -26.92 13.04 0.64
CA SER A 100 -28.11 12.84 1.49
C SER A 100 -28.11 11.59 2.37
N SER A 101 -28.05 11.90 3.66
CA SER A 101 -28.56 11.19 4.84
C SER A 101 -27.67 10.13 5.52
N SER A 102 -27.12 10.55 6.67
CA SER A 102 -27.19 9.75 7.89
C SER A 102 -28.45 10.20 8.66
N PRO A 103 -29.08 9.37 9.53
CA PRO A 103 -28.45 9.04 10.82
C PRO A 103 -28.66 7.59 11.32
N ALA A 104 -27.97 7.32 12.43
CA ALA A 104 -27.80 6.08 13.20
C ALA A 104 -29.01 5.15 13.40
N THR A 105 -28.75 3.83 13.36
CA THR A 105 -29.27 2.83 14.32
C THR A 105 -28.38 1.57 14.29
N GLU A 106 -27.70 1.35 15.41
CA GLU A 106 -27.56 0.10 16.17
C GLU A 106 -27.57 -1.29 15.49
N ALA A 107 -26.59 -2.09 15.91
CA ALA A 107 -26.60 -3.56 16.06
C ALA A 107 -26.34 -4.49 14.84
N GLN A 108 -25.14 -5.07 14.92
CA GLN A 108 -24.76 -6.47 14.63
C GLN A 108 -24.04 -6.85 13.33
N PRO A 109 -23.09 -7.80 13.44
CA PRO A 109 -21.95 -7.90 12.55
C PRO A 109 -22.28 -8.78 11.35
N ARG A 110 -22.27 -8.18 10.16
CA ARG A 110 -22.20 -8.96 8.92
C ARG A 110 -20.77 -8.99 8.44
N THR A 111 -20.17 -10.15 8.64
CA THR A 111 -18.94 -10.60 7.99
C THR A 111 -19.14 -10.55 6.47
N SER A 112 -18.74 -9.47 5.81
CA SER A 112 -18.60 -9.45 4.36
C SER A 112 -17.14 -9.25 4.01
N ARG A 113 -16.50 -10.39 3.79
CA ARG A 113 -15.18 -10.59 3.21
C ARG A 113 -15.11 -9.81 1.89
N SER A 114 -14.45 -8.66 1.93
CA SER A 114 -14.18 -7.84 0.74
C SER A 114 -13.17 -8.56 -0.15
N THR A 115 -13.64 -9.00 -1.31
CA THR A 115 -12.80 -9.44 -2.42
C THR A 115 -12.16 -8.22 -3.05
N ALA A 116 -10.94 -7.91 -2.64
CA ALA A 116 -10.11 -6.89 -3.29
C ALA A 116 -9.72 -7.35 -4.69
N SER A 117 -10.21 -6.63 -5.70
CA SER A 117 -9.71 -6.71 -7.08
C SER A 117 -8.27 -6.18 -7.15
N PRO A 118 -7.32 -6.93 -7.73
CA PRO A 118 -5.96 -6.45 -7.95
C PRO A 118 -5.90 -5.44 -9.13
N PRO A 119 -4.97 -4.47 -9.10
CA PRO A 119 -4.74 -3.57 -10.23
C PRO A 119 -4.19 -4.33 -11.45
N ALA A 120 -4.70 -3.97 -12.62
CA ALA A 120 -4.35 -4.55 -13.91
C ALA A 120 -2.84 -4.46 -14.18
N ARG A 121 -2.19 -5.63 -14.17
CA ARG A 121 -0.79 -5.79 -14.59
C ARG A 121 -0.74 -5.84 -16.11
N VAL A 122 -0.02 -4.90 -16.73
CA VAL A 122 0.31 -4.94 -18.16
C VAL A 122 1.12 -6.21 -18.43
N ALA A 123 0.50 -7.18 -19.09
CA ALA A 123 1.11 -8.44 -19.49
C ALA A 123 1.81 -8.29 -20.84
N LYS A 124 3.06 -8.75 -20.92
CA LYS A 124 3.78 -8.97 -22.19
C LYS A 124 3.10 -10.12 -22.96
N PRO A 125 3.04 -10.10 -24.30
CA PRO A 125 2.34 -11.13 -25.07
C PRO A 125 3.19 -12.40 -25.13
N GLY A 126 2.85 -13.39 -24.30
CA GLY A 126 3.32 -14.76 -24.42
C GLY A 126 2.29 -15.60 -25.17
N SER A 127 2.58 -15.89 -26.43
CA SER A 127 1.80 -16.76 -27.31
C SER A 127 1.68 -18.18 -26.74
N GLY A 128 0.45 -18.61 -26.46
CA GLY A 128 0.08 -20.00 -26.28
C GLY A 128 -1.43 -20.11 -26.14
N LYS A 129 -2.12 -20.61 -27.18
CA LYS A 129 -3.56 -20.90 -27.12
C LYS A 129 -3.80 -21.93 -26.02
N ALA A 130 -4.27 -21.48 -24.86
CA ALA A 130 -4.66 -22.37 -23.78
C ALA A 130 -6.05 -22.94 -24.09
N SER A 131 -6.10 -24.25 -24.34
CA SER A 131 -7.34 -25.02 -24.26
C SER A 131 -7.99 -24.78 -22.88
N PRO A 132 -9.32 -24.68 -22.77
CA PRO A 132 -9.97 -24.48 -21.48
C PRO A 132 -9.84 -25.75 -20.65
N VAL A 133 -8.81 -25.81 -19.81
CA VAL A 133 -8.73 -26.79 -18.72
C VAL A 133 -9.92 -26.51 -17.81
N ARG A 134 -10.81 -27.50 -17.67
CA ARG A 134 -11.92 -27.45 -16.72
C ARG A 134 -11.47 -28.07 -15.41
N ILE A 135 -11.24 -27.22 -14.41
CA ILE A 135 -11.17 -27.65 -13.02
C ILE A 135 -12.63 -27.77 -12.55
N ALA A 136 -13.02 -28.96 -12.13
CA ALA A 136 -14.37 -29.24 -11.64
C ALA A 136 -14.43 -29.18 -10.11
N SER A 137 -13.32 -29.46 -9.42
CA SER A 137 -13.27 -29.58 -7.97
C SER A 137 -11.93 -29.09 -7.40
N LEU A 138 -11.93 -28.67 -6.13
CA LEU A 138 -10.70 -28.37 -5.39
C LEU A 138 -9.84 -29.63 -5.14
N ALA A 139 -10.43 -30.82 -5.25
CA ALA A 139 -9.71 -32.09 -5.14
C ALA A 139 -8.92 -32.45 -6.42
N ASP A 140 -9.11 -31.69 -7.50
CA ASP A 140 -8.44 -31.95 -8.77
C ASP A 140 -6.92 -31.74 -8.63
N SER A 141 -6.14 -32.49 -9.42
CA SER A 141 -4.68 -32.39 -9.37
C SER A 141 -4.19 -31.05 -9.93
N VAL A 142 -3.19 -30.47 -9.26
CA VAL A 142 -2.52 -29.23 -9.66
C VAL A 142 -1.88 -29.32 -11.06
N ARG A 143 -1.59 -30.53 -11.54
CA ARG A 143 -1.03 -30.80 -12.88
C ARG A 143 -1.96 -30.42 -14.03
N LEU A 144 -3.26 -30.33 -13.77
CA LEU A 144 -4.22 -29.94 -14.78
C LEU A 144 -4.06 -28.45 -15.14
N LEU A 145 -3.48 -27.64 -14.27
CA LEU A 145 -3.35 -26.20 -14.48
C LEU A 145 -2.38 -25.87 -15.63
N PRO A 146 -2.76 -24.96 -16.56
CA PRO A 146 -1.95 -24.64 -17.74
C PRO A 146 -0.58 -24.02 -17.44
N ALA A 147 -0.39 -23.47 -16.23
CA ALA A 147 0.87 -22.88 -15.79
C ALA A 147 1.79 -23.85 -15.01
N VAL A 148 1.28 -25.04 -14.67
CA VAL A 148 1.99 -26.06 -13.88
C VAL A 148 2.45 -27.18 -14.80
N ALA A 149 3.64 -27.02 -15.37
CA ALA A 149 4.34 -28.10 -16.03
C ALA A 149 4.88 -29.12 -15.01
N GLU A 150 5.30 -30.30 -15.48
CA GLU A 150 5.78 -31.41 -14.66
C GLU A 150 6.88 -31.01 -13.65
N GLY A 151 7.82 -30.17 -14.08
CA GLY A 151 8.88 -29.65 -13.19
C GLY A 151 8.33 -28.83 -12.01
N ARG A 152 7.31 -27.98 -12.25
CA ARG A 152 6.66 -27.22 -11.18
C ARG A 152 5.77 -28.11 -10.32
N ALA A 153 5.11 -29.10 -10.92
CA ALA A 153 4.31 -30.07 -10.18
C ALA A 153 5.17 -30.88 -9.20
N LYS A 154 6.39 -31.27 -9.59
CA LYS A 154 7.33 -31.97 -8.70
C LYS A 154 7.76 -31.10 -7.52
N LEU A 155 8.05 -29.81 -7.76
CA LEU A 155 8.40 -28.86 -6.69
C LEU A 155 7.21 -28.61 -5.74
N LEU A 156 6.00 -28.53 -6.26
CA LEU A 156 4.78 -28.38 -5.46
C LEU A 156 4.51 -29.64 -4.62
N ALA A 157 4.71 -30.84 -5.18
CA ALA A 157 4.61 -32.09 -4.44
C ALA A 157 5.63 -32.15 -3.27
N GLN A 158 6.86 -31.64 -3.46
CA GLN A 158 7.84 -31.53 -2.37
C GLN A 158 7.39 -30.57 -1.25
N LEU A 159 6.52 -29.62 -1.56
CA LEU A 159 5.90 -28.71 -0.59
C LEU A 159 4.59 -29.28 0.01
N GLY A 160 4.18 -30.50 -0.38
CA GLY A 160 2.94 -31.14 0.06
C GLY A 160 1.69 -30.64 -0.66
N VAL A 161 1.84 -30.04 -1.85
CA VAL A 161 0.75 -29.46 -2.64
C VAL A 161 0.45 -30.36 -3.85
N GLU A 162 -0.62 -31.16 -3.76
CA GLU A 162 -1.02 -32.10 -4.81
C GLU A 162 -2.35 -31.74 -5.47
N THR A 163 -3.24 -31.07 -4.72
CA THR A 163 -4.57 -30.66 -5.18
C THR A 163 -4.69 -29.15 -5.38
N VAL A 164 -5.65 -28.73 -6.21
CA VAL A 164 -5.94 -27.30 -6.41
C VAL A 164 -6.33 -26.62 -5.10
N GLY A 165 -7.00 -27.34 -4.20
CA GLY A 165 -7.31 -26.88 -2.84
C GLY A 165 -6.04 -26.55 -2.03
N ASP A 166 -5.03 -27.41 -2.07
CA ASP A 166 -3.76 -27.18 -1.38
C ASP A 166 -3.04 -25.94 -1.93
N LEU A 167 -3.11 -25.75 -3.26
CA LEU A 167 -2.49 -24.61 -3.92
C LEU A 167 -3.17 -23.28 -3.53
N VAL A 168 -4.50 -23.26 -3.40
CA VAL A 168 -5.25 -22.07 -2.96
C VAL A 168 -4.90 -21.70 -1.52
N HIS A 169 -4.63 -22.68 -0.68
CA HIS A 169 -4.23 -22.47 0.71
C HIS A 169 -2.70 -22.29 0.88
N LEU A 170 -1.94 -22.28 -0.21
CA LEU A 170 -0.51 -21.99 -0.18
C LEU A 170 -0.27 -20.48 -0.07
N TYR A 171 -0.35 -19.96 1.16
CA TYR A 171 -0.16 -18.55 1.42
C TYR A 171 1.32 -18.12 1.29
N PRO A 172 1.58 -16.91 0.75
CA PRO A 172 2.93 -16.34 0.73
C PRO A 172 3.53 -16.24 2.13
N ARG A 173 4.82 -16.62 2.28
CA ARG A 173 5.54 -16.49 3.56
C ARG A 173 5.72 -15.03 3.99
N ARG A 174 5.87 -14.13 3.03
CA ARG A 174 5.99 -12.69 3.26
C ARG A 174 5.51 -11.95 2.02
N TYR A 175 4.80 -10.86 2.25
CA TYR A 175 4.50 -9.86 1.22
C TYR A 175 5.58 -8.77 1.28
N ILE A 176 6.22 -8.50 0.15
CA ILE A 176 7.12 -7.36 0.01
C ILE A 176 6.31 -6.24 -0.64
N ASP A 177 6.15 -5.14 0.07
CA ASP A 177 5.45 -3.97 -0.43
C ASP A 177 6.42 -3.09 -1.25
N TYR A 178 6.20 -3.05 -2.57
CA TYR A 178 6.94 -2.22 -3.50
C TYR A 178 6.29 -0.85 -3.77
N GLY A 179 5.15 -0.54 -3.13
CA GLY A 179 4.45 0.73 -3.32
C GLY A 179 5.14 1.92 -2.67
N ASN A 180 5.97 1.68 -1.65
CA ASN A 180 6.71 2.75 -0.96
C ASN A 180 8.05 3.00 -1.64
N VAL A 181 8.03 3.82 -2.69
CA VAL A 181 9.24 4.26 -3.39
C VAL A 181 9.92 5.39 -2.60
N GLN A 182 11.19 5.19 -2.23
CA GLN A 182 12.00 6.16 -1.53
C GLN A 182 13.10 6.74 -2.44
N PRO A 183 13.43 8.03 -2.31
CA PRO A 183 14.61 8.60 -2.95
C PRO A 183 15.90 7.91 -2.47
N ILE A 184 16.84 7.69 -3.40
CA ILE A 184 18.17 7.10 -3.12
C ILE A 184 18.85 7.79 -1.94
N ALA A 185 18.81 9.13 -1.91
CA ALA A 185 19.43 9.95 -0.88
C ALA A 185 18.86 9.71 0.53
N SER A 186 17.64 9.21 0.65
CA SER A 186 16.94 8.97 1.92
C SER A 186 16.96 7.51 2.37
N SER A 187 17.55 6.62 1.57
CA SER A 187 17.60 5.19 1.89
C SER A 187 18.58 4.91 3.03
N LEU A 188 18.08 4.30 4.10
CA LEU A 188 18.90 3.85 5.23
C LEU A 188 19.68 2.58 4.89
N PHE A 189 20.96 2.55 5.22
CA PHE A 189 21.79 1.35 5.09
C PHE A 189 21.22 0.17 5.87
N GLY A 190 21.27 -1.02 5.26
CA GLY A 190 20.82 -2.27 5.89
C GLY A 190 19.31 -2.50 5.90
N ARG A 191 18.50 -1.59 5.34
CA ARG A 191 17.05 -1.79 5.15
C ARG A 191 16.72 -2.14 3.71
N MET A 192 15.76 -3.03 3.54
CA MET A 192 15.18 -3.31 2.22
C MET A 192 14.27 -2.15 1.85
N THR A 193 14.62 -1.42 0.78
CA THR A 193 13.86 -0.28 0.28
C THR A 193 13.52 -0.46 -1.20
N THR A 194 12.51 0.25 -1.67
CA THR A 194 12.16 0.32 -3.09
C THR A 194 12.61 1.66 -3.64
N ILE A 195 13.40 1.65 -4.70
CA ILE A 195 13.95 2.84 -5.33
C ILE A 195 13.54 2.82 -6.81
N GLN A 196 13.14 3.98 -7.33
CA GLN A 196 12.91 4.19 -8.75
C GLN A 196 14.01 5.10 -9.30
N GLY A 197 14.60 4.72 -10.43
CA GLY A 197 15.69 5.48 -11.06
C GLY A 197 16.05 4.95 -12.44
N VAL A 198 16.97 5.65 -13.11
CA VAL A 198 17.51 5.27 -14.41
C VAL A 198 18.92 4.70 -14.20
N VAL A 199 19.19 3.54 -14.80
CA VAL A 199 20.53 2.95 -14.79
C VAL A 199 21.35 3.64 -15.87
N SER A 200 22.43 4.34 -15.48
CA SER A 200 23.27 5.12 -16.39
C SER A 200 24.47 4.35 -16.94
N SER A 201 25.09 3.49 -16.14
CA SER A 201 26.24 2.68 -16.55
C SER A 201 26.23 1.33 -15.83
N ILE A 202 26.73 0.30 -16.49
CA ILE A 202 26.92 -1.04 -15.93
C ILE A 202 28.38 -1.43 -16.18
N GLU A 203 29.15 -1.52 -15.11
CA GLU A 203 30.55 -1.96 -15.17
C GLU A 203 30.66 -3.39 -14.64
N LYS A 204 31.34 -4.25 -15.39
CA LYS A 204 31.62 -5.62 -14.98
C LYS A 204 33.04 -5.69 -14.46
N LEU A 205 33.20 -5.62 -13.14
CA LEU A 205 34.48 -5.83 -12.50
C LEU A 205 34.82 -7.32 -12.54
N ALA A 206 35.78 -7.69 -13.39
CA ALA A 206 36.45 -8.97 -13.31
C ALA A 206 37.52 -8.90 -12.22
N LEU A 207 37.55 -9.90 -11.34
CA LEU A 207 38.49 -9.98 -10.23
C LEU A 207 39.92 -10.10 -10.78
N ILE A 208 40.67 -8.99 -10.83
CA ILE A 208 42.08 -9.02 -11.22
C ILE A 208 42.87 -9.55 -10.02
N HIS A 209 43.52 -10.70 -10.23
CA HIS A 209 44.44 -11.36 -9.31
C HIS A 209 45.57 -10.38 -8.95
N ILE A 210 45.63 -9.92 -7.70
CA ILE A 210 46.70 -9.02 -7.23
C ILE A 210 47.90 -9.87 -6.79
N SER A 211 48.71 -10.34 -7.74
CA SER A 211 50.07 -10.82 -7.45
C SER A 211 51.05 -9.69 -7.77
N GLN A 212 51.40 -8.89 -6.77
CA GLN A 212 52.58 -8.03 -6.83
C GLN A 212 53.79 -8.87 -6.36
N PRO A 213 54.82 -9.13 -7.19
CA PRO A 213 56.08 -9.64 -6.65
C PRO A 213 56.78 -8.49 -5.91
N THR A 214 57.04 -8.72 -4.62
CA THR A 214 57.97 -7.96 -3.79
C THR A 214 59.30 -7.74 -4.54
N ARG A 215 59.65 -6.48 -4.84
CA ARG A 215 61.00 -6.11 -5.28
C ARG A 215 61.97 -6.41 -4.12
N PRO A 216 63.01 -7.24 -4.29
CA PRO A 216 64.13 -7.21 -3.37
C PRO A 216 64.96 -5.94 -3.62
N TYR A 217 65.64 -5.51 -2.56
CA TYR A 217 66.48 -4.32 -2.39
C TYR A 217 67.36 -3.95 -3.60
#